data_AF-A0A7X4CP56-F1
#
_entry.id   AF-A0A7X4CP56-F1
#
_cell.length_a   1.000
_cell.length_b   1.000
_cell.length_c   1.000
_cell.angle_alpha   90.00
_cell.angle_beta   90.00
_cell.angle_gamma   90.00
#
_symmetry.space_group_name_H-M   'P 1'
#
loop_
_entity.id
_entity.type
_entity.pdbx_description
1 polymer ?
#
loop_
_entity_poly.entity_id
_entity_poly.type
_entity_poly.pdbx_seq_one_letter_code
_entity_poly.pdbx_strand_id
1 'polypeptide(L)' 'MRQDELNLETYKWAHEMLQIANRAAKKAQEENRKKGIPNVYDINGHLYYELPNGELTKEDPMKNVESADA' A
#
# COMPACT_ATOMS: atom_id res chain seq x y z
N MET A 1 -4.57 -35.16 16.58
CA MET A 1 -5.22 -33.89 16.16
C MET A 1 -4.22 -32.78 16.42
N ARG A 2 -3.87 -31.97 15.41
CA ARG A 2 -2.95 -30.84 15.60
C ARG A 2 -3.68 -29.75 16.39
N GLN A 3 -3.14 -29.35 17.53
CA GLN A 3 -3.53 -28.13 18.24
C GLN A 3 -2.92 -26.94 17.49
N ASP A 4 -3.43 -26.68 16.29
CA ASP A 4 -3.10 -25.48 15.49
C ASP A 4 -4.15 -24.38 15.71
N GLU A 5 -4.80 -24.33 16.89
CA GLU A 5 -5.77 -23.30 17.20
C GLU A 5 -5.04 -22.05 17.71
N LEU A 6 -5.01 -21.01 16.87
CA LEU A 6 -4.60 -19.67 17.28
C LEU A 6 -5.39 -19.26 18.52
N ASN A 7 -4.69 -18.91 19.60
CA ASN A 7 -5.34 -18.49 20.83
C ASN A 7 -5.89 -17.05 20.70
N LEU A 8 -6.85 -16.72 21.57
CA LEU A 8 -7.54 -15.41 21.57
C LEU A 8 -6.57 -14.23 21.69
N GLU A 9 -5.49 -14.37 22.47
CA GLU A 9 -4.50 -13.31 22.66
C GLU A 9 -3.72 -13.03 21.38
N THR A 10 -3.46 -14.06 20.58
CA THR A 10 -2.81 -13.90 19.28
C THR A 10 -3.69 -13.12 18.31
N TYR A 11 -5.01 -13.36 18.32
CA TYR A 11 -5.96 -12.57 17.53
C TYR A 11 -6.04 -11.11 17.98
N LYS A 12 -6.08 -10.86 19.30
CA LYS A 12 -6.08 -9.49 19.84
C LYS A 12 -4.82 -8.73 19.44
N TRP A 13 -3.66 -9.35 19.64
CA TRP A 13 -2.39 -8.76 19.26
C TRP A 13 -2.32 -8.47 17.75
N ALA A 14 -2.69 -9.44 16.91
CA ALA A 14 -2.68 -9.26 15.46
C ALA A 14 -3.63 -8.12 15.03
N HIS A 15 -4.80 -8.01 15.66
CA HIS A 15 -5.75 -6.92 15.40
C HIS A 15 -5.16 -5.56 15.77
N GLU A 16 -4.54 -5.43 16.93
CA GLU A 16 -3.87 -4.20 17.36
C GLU A 16 -2.74 -3.81 16.40
N MET A 17 -1.92 -4.76 15.99
CA MET A 17 -0.84 -4.52 15.02
C MET A 17 -1.40 -4.09 13.66
N LEU A 18 -2.46 -4.72 13.18
CA LEU A 18 -3.13 -4.32 11.94
C LEU A 18 -3.70 -2.90 12.02
N GLN A 19 -4.28 -2.51 13.16
CA GLN A 19 -4.76 -1.13 13.34
C GLN A 19 -3.62 -0.11 13.25
N ILE A 20 -2.47 -0.38 13.89
CA ILE A 20 -1.30 0.48 13.85
C ILE A 20 -0.75 0.58 12.42
N ALA A 21 -0.58 -0.56 11.75
CA ALA A 21 -0.09 -0.63 10.38
C ALA A 21 -1.00 0.13 9.41
N ASN A 22 -2.32 -0.06 9.51
CA ASN A 22 -3.30 0.64 8.66
C ASN A 22 -3.26 2.16 8.85
N ARG A 23 -3.11 2.64 10.09
CA ARG A 23 -2.97 4.08 10.37
C ARG A 23 -1.68 4.64 9.77
N ALA A 24 -0.57 3.91 9.90
CA ALA A 24 0.71 4.32 9.34
C ALA A 24 0.68 4.36 7.80
N ALA A 25 0.12 3.32 7.17
CA ALA A 25 -0.04 3.25 5.71
C ALA A 25 -0.90 4.40 5.18
N LYS A 26 -2.05 4.69 5.82
CA LYS A 26 -2.92 5.81 5.43
C LYS A 26 -2.19 7.15 5.50
N LYS A 27 -1.44 7.39 6.57
CA LYS A 27 -0.65 8.63 6.71
C LYS A 27 0.41 8.75 5.61
N ALA A 28 1.13 7.67 5.31
CA ALA A 28 2.11 7.66 4.22
C ALA A 28 1.46 7.95 2.86
N GLN A 29 0.29 7.35 2.59
CA GLN A 29 -0.47 7.58 1.36
C GLN A 29 -0.92 9.03 1.21
N GLU A 30 -1.39 9.65 2.30
CA GLU A 30 -1.77 11.06 2.31
C GLU A 30 -0.56 11.98 2.05
N GLU A 31 0.60 11.69 2.64
CA GLU A 31 1.83 12.45 2.38
C GLU A 31 2.34 12.28 0.95
N ASN A 32 2.24 11.08 0.39
CA ASN A 32 2.57 10.83 -1.02
C ASN A 32 1.71 11.68 -1.95
N ARG A 33 0.38 11.70 -1.74
CA ARG A 33 -0.55 12.55 -2.50
C ARG A 33 -0.19 14.04 -2.39
N LYS A 34 0.16 14.54 -1.19
CA LYS A 34 0.60 15.94 -1.00
C LYS A 34 1.88 16.27 -1.76
N LYS A 35 2.77 15.29 -1.94
CA LYS A 35 4.06 15.44 -2.64
C LYS A 35 3.98 15.13 -4.13
N GLY A 36 2.81 14.73 -4.65
CA GLY A 36 2.67 14.28 -6.04
C GLY A 36 3.38 12.94 -6.32
N ILE A 37 3.66 12.15 -5.29
CA ILE A 37 4.26 10.82 -5.41
C ILE A 37 3.10 9.81 -5.54
N PRO A 38 3.07 8.96 -6.58
CA PRO A 38 2.06 7.92 -6.71
C PRO A 38 2.11 6.90 -5.57
N ASN A 39 0.94 6.50 -5.05
CA ASN A 39 0.86 5.31 -4.21
C ASN A 39 0.88 4.06 -5.08
N VAL A 40 1.60 3.02 -4.64
CA VAL A 40 1.73 1.76 -5.37
C VAL A 40 1.09 0.63 -4.58
N TYR A 41 0.28 -0.17 -5.26
CA TYR A 41 -0.43 -1.31 -4.69
C TYR A 41 -0.09 -2.57 -5.46
N ASP A 42 0.15 -3.67 -4.74
CA ASP A 42 0.10 -5.01 -5.32
C ASP A 42 -1.29 -5.59 -5.07
N ILE A 43 -2.05 -5.77 -6.16
CA ILE A 43 -3.38 -6.37 -6.11
C ILE A 43 -3.37 -7.60 -7.02
N ASN A 44 -3.43 -8.79 -6.40
CA ASN A 44 -3.39 -10.09 -7.08
C ASN A 44 -2.11 -10.30 -7.93
N GLY A 45 -0.95 -9.86 -7.45
CA GLY A 45 0.34 -10.03 -8.14
C GLY A 45 0.57 -9.01 -9.26
N HIS A 46 -0.25 -7.96 -9.33
CA HIS A 46 -0.12 -6.89 -10.30
C HIS A 46 0.06 -5.55 -9.59
N LEU A 47 1.03 -4.77 -10.06
CA LEU A 47 1.24 -3.41 -9.57
C LEU A 47 0.21 -2.45 -10.16
N TYR A 48 -0.34 -1.60 -9.30
CA TYR A 48 -1.21 -0.50 -9.65
C TYR A 48 -0.69 0.78 -9.02
N TYR A 49 -0.67 1.85 -9.80
CA TYR A 49 -0.20 3.17 -9.42
C TYR A 49 -1.40 4.11 -9.31
N GLU A 50 -1.51 4.81 -8.19
CA GLU A 50 -2.53 5.83 -7.96
C GLU A 50 -2.14 7.14 -8.63
N LEU A 51 -2.99 7.59 -9.55
CA LEU A 51 -2.90 8.89 -10.17
C LEU A 51 -3.43 9.99 -9.23
N PRO A 52 -3.04 11.27 -9.43
CA PRO A 52 -3.51 12.38 -8.58
C PRO A 52 -5.04 12.55 -8.51
N ASN A 53 -5.77 12.09 -9.53
CA ASN A 53 -7.23 12.07 -9.57
C ASN A 53 -7.85 10.92 -8.75
N GLY A 54 -7.04 10.03 -8.17
CA GLY A 54 -7.46 8.84 -7.42
C GLY A 54 -7.69 7.58 -8.28
N GLU A 55 -7.46 7.65 -9.59
CA GLU A 55 -7.58 6.49 -10.49
C GLU A 55 -6.36 5.56 -10.35
N LEU A 56 -6.58 4.25 -10.49
CA LEU A 56 -5.53 3.25 -10.49
C LEU A 56 -5.18 2.85 -11.92
N THR A 57 -3.90 2.93 -12.27
CA THR A 57 -3.38 2.47 -13.56
C THR A 57 -2.34 1.36 -13.38
N LYS A 58 -2.21 0.47 -14.37
CA LYS A 58 -1.11 -0.51 -14.44
C LYS A 58 0.14 0.06 -15.11
N GLU A 59 0.01 1.21 -15.76
CA GLU A 59 1.13 1.87 -16.43
C GLU A 59 1.94 2.64 -15.39
N ASP A 60 3.24 2.35 -15.33
CA ASP A 60 4.14 3.04 -14.40
C ASP A 60 4.34 4.49 -14.88
N PRO A 61 3.86 5.49 -14.13
CA PRO A 61 3.96 6.89 -14.52
C PRO A 61 5.41 7.41 -14.50
N MET A 62 6.32 6.77 -13.76
CA MET A 62 7.74 7.16 -13.69
C MET A 62 8.55 6.67 -14.89
N LYS A 63 8.10 5.63 -15.59
CA LYS A 63 8.85 4.97 -16.66
C LYS A 63 9.13 5.89 -17.88
N ASN A 64 8.32 6.93 -18.07
CA ASN A 64 8.47 7.88 -19.18
C ASN A 64 9.17 9.19 -18.77
N VAL A 65 9.44 9.39 -17.48
CA VAL A 65 10.07 10.64 -16.98
C VAL A 65 11.59 10.60 -17.22
N GLU A 66 12.19 9.42 -17.31
CA GLU A 66 13.64 9.25 -17.52
C GLU A 66 14.14 9.65 -18.93
N SER A 67 13.25 9.84 -19.91
CA SER A 67 13.65 10.20 -21.29
C SER A 67 13.56 11.70 -21.62
N ALA A 68 13.13 12.54 -20.69
CA ALA A 68 12.92 13.98 -20.94
C ALA A 68 14.10 14.87 -20.53
N ASP A 69 15.07 14.34 -19.78
CA ASP A 69 16.23 15.08 -19.26
C ASP A 69 17.60 14.51 -19.73
N ALA A 70 17.62 13.75 -20.84
CA ALA A 70 18.83 13.19 -21.45
C ALA A 70 19.24 13.90 -22.75
#